data_AF-A0A7X7R171-F1
#
_entry.id   AF-A0A7X7R171-F1
#
_cell.length_a   1.000
_cell.length_b   1.000
_cell.length_c   1.000
_cell.angle_alpha   90.00
_cell.angle_beta   90.00
_cell.angle_gamma   90.00
#
_symmetry.space_group_name_H-M   'P 1'
#
loop_
_entity.id
_entity.type
_entity.pdbx_description
1 polymer ?
#
loop_
_entity_poly.entity_id
_entity_poly.type
_entity_poly.pdbx_seq_one_letter_code
_entity_poly.pdbx_strand_id
1 'polypeptide(L)'
;MKNNILSKYFKYLLVIVAVLLFPLIASGCWDSKDINEKLIVTAIGFDIKEDEIIYYTELAEIIKTQGDMGAGRAKFTSIKAHGKTLAEAGKNLDEKLNRPLYFSGVRAVIFTENFANQYLVEYLYRFRADENYRKKIQTVITTDDPETMFTTIQEKEASVG
;
A
#
# COMPACT_ATOMS: atom_id res chain seq x y z
N MET A 1 19.76 -10.22 62.44
CA MET A 1 18.36 -9.80 62.16
C MET A 1 18.20 -8.60 61.21
N LYS A 2 19.20 -7.71 61.00
CA LYS A 2 19.05 -6.53 60.11
C LYS A 2 19.06 -6.83 58.60
N ASN A 3 19.69 -7.92 58.16
CA ASN A 3 19.86 -8.22 56.72
C ASN A 3 18.55 -8.59 56.00
N ASN A 4 17.58 -9.18 56.71
CA ASN A 4 16.30 -9.58 56.10
C ASN A 4 15.37 -8.39 55.81
N ILE A 5 15.56 -7.26 56.50
CA ILE A 5 14.72 -6.07 56.37
C ILE A 5 15.14 -5.28 55.12
N LEU A 6 16.45 -5.04 54.96
CA LEU A 6 17.03 -4.40 53.77
C LEU A 6 16.73 -5.18 52.48
N SER A 7 16.85 -6.51 52.50
CA SER A 7 16.48 -7.35 51.34
C SER A 7 14.99 -7.30 51.01
N LYS A 8 14.13 -7.06 52.01
CA LYS A 8 12.67 -6.95 51.81
C LYS A 8 12.34 -5.67 51.06
N TYR A 9 12.88 -4.53 51.50
CA TYR A 9 12.69 -3.23 50.84
C TYR A 9 13.29 -3.20 49.43
N PHE A 10 14.44 -3.85 49.21
CA PHE A 10 15.05 -3.96 47.89
C PHE A 10 14.16 -4.72 46.88
N LYS A 11 13.50 -5.81 47.32
CA LYS A 11 12.54 -6.55 46.49
C LYS A 11 11.32 -5.70 46.14
N TYR A 12 10.77 -4.94 47.10
CA TYR A 12 9.64 -4.04 46.81
C TYR A 12 10.04 -2.90 45.87
N LEU A 13 11.24 -2.35 46.00
CA LEU A 13 11.77 -1.32 45.10
C LEU A 13 11.88 -1.85 43.66
N LEU A 14 12.40 -3.06 43.46
CA LEU A 14 12.47 -3.70 42.14
C LEU A 14 11.09 -3.91 41.51
N VAL A 15 10.09 -4.32 42.31
CA VAL A 15 8.71 -4.49 41.83
C VAL A 15 8.11 -3.14 41.43
N ILE A 16 8.32 -2.08 42.23
CA ILE A 16 7.83 -0.73 41.90
C ILE A 16 8.47 -0.23 40.60
N VAL A 17 9.78 -0.40 40.44
CA VAL A 17 10.48 -0.02 39.21
C VAL A 17 9.96 -0.81 38.02
N ALA A 18 9.74 -2.13 38.16
CA ALA A 18 9.19 -2.96 37.09
C ALA A 18 7.77 -2.53 36.68
N VAL A 19 6.91 -2.20 37.65
CA VAL A 19 5.54 -1.72 37.40
C VAL A 19 5.54 -0.35 36.71
N LEU A 20 6.46 0.54 37.10
CA LEU A 20 6.60 1.86 36.47
C LEU A 20 7.20 1.80 35.05
N LEU A 21 8.06 0.82 34.76
CA LEU A 21 8.66 0.63 33.43
C LEU A 21 7.77 -0.17 32.47
N PHE A 22 6.83 -0.98 32.98
CA PHE A 22 5.91 -1.77 32.17
C PHE A 22 5.09 -0.97 31.13
N PRO A 23 4.49 0.20 31.44
CA PRO A 23 3.76 0.96 30.43
C PRO A 23 4.64 1.51 29.30
N LEU A 24 5.93 1.73 29.54
CA LEU A 24 6.87 2.23 28.52
C LEU A 24 7.21 1.15 27.48
N ILE A 25 7.16 -0.13 27.85
CA ILE A 25 7.35 -1.26 26.93
C ILE A 25 6.02 -1.80 26.38
N ALA A 26 4.90 -1.53 27.03
CA ALA A 26 3.57 -1.99 26.62
C ALA A 26 2.89 -1.07 25.58
N SER A 27 3.42 0.13 25.31
CA SER A 27 2.91 1.01 24.26
C SER A 27 3.42 0.58 22.87
N GLY A 28 2.76 -0.42 22.27
CA GLY A 28 3.16 -1.02 20.99
C GLY A 28 2.60 -0.35 19.72
N CYS A 29 1.83 0.73 19.82
CA CYS A 29 1.11 1.32 18.67
C CYS A 29 1.71 2.64 18.15
N TRP A 30 3.00 2.89 18.38
CA TRP A 30 3.61 4.20 18.06
C TRP A 30 3.74 4.53 16.56
N ASP A 31 3.65 3.54 15.67
CA ASP A 31 3.76 3.77 14.22
C ASP A 31 2.54 3.20 13.44
N SER A 32 1.41 3.05 14.12
CA SER A 32 0.17 2.64 13.45
C SER A 32 -0.37 3.80 12.62
N LYS A 33 -0.32 3.68 11.30
CA LYS A 33 -0.99 4.61 10.37
C LYS A 33 -2.37 4.06 10.00
N ASP A 34 -3.40 4.89 10.11
CA ASP A 34 -4.76 4.48 9.75
C ASP A 34 -4.86 4.23 8.24
N ILE A 35 -5.54 3.15 7.85
CA ILE A 35 -5.86 2.84 6.46
C ILE A 35 -6.71 3.94 5.81
N ASN A 36 -7.54 4.64 6.60
CA ASN A 36 -8.38 5.74 6.12
C ASN A 36 -7.55 6.95 5.65
N GLU A 37 -6.29 7.07 6.10
CA GLU A 37 -5.36 8.12 5.70
C GLU A 37 -4.57 7.77 4.43
N LYS A 38 -4.80 6.57 3.86
CA LYS A 38 -4.13 6.09 2.65
C LYS A 38 -5.12 5.85 1.52
N LEU A 39 -4.60 5.85 0.29
CA LEU A 39 -5.35 5.47 -0.89
C LEU A 39 -5.10 4.00 -1.19
N ILE A 40 -6.15 3.17 -1.12
CA ILE A 40 -6.03 1.72 -1.35
C ILE A 40 -5.81 1.48 -2.83
N VAL A 41 -4.64 0.94 -3.19
CA VAL A 41 -4.36 0.54 -4.58
C VAL A 41 -4.82 -0.90 -4.78
N THR A 42 -5.57 -1.17 -5.84
CA THR A 42 -6.09 -2.51 -6.17
C THR A 42 -5.45 -3.11 -7.42
N ALA A 43 -5.13 -2.28 -8.41
CA ALA A 43 -4.42 -2.69 -9.61
C ALA A 43 -3.40 -1.65 -10.06
N ILE A 44 -2.34 -2.12 -10.69
CA ILE A 44 -1.29 -1.29 -11.29
C ILE A 44 -1.13 -1.69 -12.75
N GLY A 45 -0.94 -0.71 -13.63
CA GLY A 45 -0.66 -0.92 -15.04
C GLY A 45 0.59 -0.17 -15.48
N PHE A 46 1.37 -0.77 -16.36
CA PHE A 46 2.48 -0.08 -17.03
C PHE A 46 2.42 -0.25 -18.54
N ASP A 47 2.72 0.85 -19.22
CA ASP A 47 2.89 0.89 -20.67
C ASP A 47 4.09 1.78 -21.05
N ILE A 48 4.52 1.68 -22.31
CA ILE A 48 5.43 2.62 -22.93
C ILE A 48 4.74 3.21 -24.16
N LYS A 49 4.55 4.52 -24.18
CA LYS A 49 4.08 5.28 -25.36
C LYS A 49 4.98 6.50 -25.53
N GLU A 50 5.34 6.81 -26.78
CA GLU A 50 6.14 8.01 -27.11
C GLU A 50 7.44 8.12 -26.29
N ASP A 51 8.13 6.99 -26.08
CA ASP A 51 9.36 6.87 -25.27
C ASP A 51 9.21 7.23 -23.77
N GLU A 52 7.98 7.34 -23.28
CA GLU A 52 7.67 7.55 -21.86
C GLU A 52 6.97 6.34 -21.25
N ILE A 53 7.31 6.06 -19.98
CA ILE A 53 6.63 5.07 -19.18
C ILE A 53 5.34 5.70 -18.65
N ILE A 54 4.21 5.05 -18.92
CA ILE A 54 2.92 5.41 -18.34
C ILE A 54 2.64 4.46 -17.18
N TYR A 55 2.42 5.03 -16.00
CA TYR A 55 2.06 4.31 -14.78
C TYR A 55 0.58 4.57 -14.46
N TYR A 56 -0.24 3.54 -14.60
CA TYR A 56 -1.65 3.50 -14.22
C TYR A 56 -1.83 2.93 -12.82
N THR A 57 -2.73 3.50 -12.03
CA THR A 57 -3.05 3.03 -10.67
C THR A 57 -4.56 3.10 -10.47
N GLU A 58 -5.16 1.96 -10.09
CA GLU A 58 -6.55 1.87 -9.66
C GLU A 58 -6.64 2.05 -8.14
N LEU A 59 -7.50 2.97 -7.72
CA LEU A 59 -7.74 3.33 -6.34
C LEU A 59 -9.15 2.88 -5.93
N ALA A 60 -9.25 2.21 -4.78
CA ALA A 60 -10.52 1.83 -4.18
C ALA A 60 -10.89 2.79 -3.03
N GLU A 61 -12.08 3.37 -3.12
CA GLU A 61 -12.67 4.21 -2.09
C GLU A 61 -13.89 3.50 -1.47
N ILE A 62 -13.86 3.29 -0.16
CA ILE A 62 -14.96 2.66 0.57
C ILE A 62 -16.01 3.72 0.86
N ILE A 63 -17.15 3.65 0.17
CA ILE A 63 -18.28 4.55 0.43
C ILE A 63 -19.13 3.91 1.53
N LYS A 64 -19.18 4.57 2.69
CA LYS A 64 -20.11 4.21 3.77
C LYS A 64 -21.48 4.81 3.47
N THR A 65 -22.41 4.00 2.99
CA THR A 65 -23.80 4.43 2.84
C THR A 65 -24.51 4.34 4.20
N GLN A 66 -25.20 5.41 4.60
CA GLN A 66 -25.89 5.47 5.88
C GLN A 66 -27.08 4.50 5.85
N GLY A 67 -26.95 3.36 6.55
CA GLY A 67 -28.00 2.35 6.66
C GLY A 67 -27.56 0.91 6.35
N ASP A 68 -26.38 0.71 5.74
CA ASP A 68 -25.91 -0.63 5.40
C ASP A 68 -25.05 -1.23 6.53
N MET A 69 -25.64 -2.12 7.32
CA MET A 69 -24.97 -2.83 8.43
C MET A 69 -24.09 -4.00 7.94
N GLY A 70 -23.36 -3.85 6.82
CA GLY A 70 -22.43 -4.92 6.44
C GLY A 70 -21.69 -4.83 5.10
N ALA A 71 -22.12 -4.01 4.14
CA ALA A 71 -21.45 -3.97 2.83
C ALA A 71 -21.26 -2.53 2.36
N GLY A 72 -20.13 -1.91 2.73
CA GLY A 72 -19.70 -0.68 2.07
C GLY A 72 -19.48 -0.96 0.58
N ARG A 73 -20.05 -0.13 -0.30
CA ARG A 73 -19.81 -0.22 -1.74
C ARG A 73 -18.44 0.41 -2.04
N ALA A 74 -17.60 -0.29 -2.79
CA ALA A 74 -16.32 0.23 -3.23
C ALA A 74 -16.51 0.98 -4.56
N LYS A 75 -16.06 2.23 -4.62
CA LYS A 75 -15.92 2.97 -5.86
C LYS A 75 -14.47 2.90 -6.31
N PHE A 76 -14.26 2.58 -7.58
CA PHE A 76 -12.94 2.51 -8.16
C PHE A 76 -12.69 3.74 -9.02
N THR A 77 -11.50 4.31 -8.92
CA THR A 77 -11.03 5.41 -9.78
C THR A 77 -9.66 5.08 -10.32
N SER A 78 -9.39 5.46 -11.56
CA SER A 78 -8.05 5.32 -12.14
C SER A 78 -7.35 6.66 -12.20
N ILE A 79 -6.06 6.65 -11.89
CA ILE A 79 -5.15 7.77 -12.12
C ILE A 79 -3.94 7.27 -12.90
N LYS A 80 -3.32 8.17 -13.67
CA LYS A 80 -2.09 7.86 -14.39
C LYS A 80 -1.10 9.01 -14.37
N ALA A 81 0.18 8.67 -14.46
CA ALA A 81 1.27 9.61 -14.67
C ALA A 81 2.27 9.06 -15.69
N HIS A 82 3.06 9.94 -16.29
CA HIS A 82 4.10 9.59 -17.25
C HIS A 82 5.47 10.04 -16.73
N GLY A 83 6.53 9.42 -17.22
CA GLY A 83 7.91 9.83 -16.96
C GLY A 83 8.90 9.01 -17.78
N LYS A 84 10.14 9.49 -17.88
CA LYS A 84 11.20 8.82 -18.66
C LYS A 84 11.77 7.60 -17.95
N THR A 85 11.53 7.49 -16.64
CA THR A 85 11.96 6.36 -15.81
C THR A 85 10.83 5.93 -14.88
N LEU A 86 10.89 4.69 -14.36
CA LEU A 86 9.98 4.20 -13.34
C LEU A 86 9.93 5.11 -12.10
N ALA A 87 11.07 5.68 -11.72
CA ALA A 87 11.16 6.59 -10.57
C ALA A 87 10.48 7.94 -10.85
N GLU A 88 10.66 8.49 -12.05
CA GLU A 88 10.02 9.73 -12.46
C GLU A 88 8.51 9.56 -12.61
N ALA A 89 8.05 8.49 -13.28
CA ALA A 89 6.63 8.19 -13.40
C ALA A 89 5.96 7.99 -12.03
N GLY A 90 6.64 7.30 -11.10
CA GLY A 90 6.17 7.16 -9.71
C GLY A 90 6.10 8.48 -8.97
N LYS A 91 7.15 9.31 -9.06
CA LYS A 91 7.17 10.66 -8.46
C LYS A 91 6.03 11.54 -9.01
N ASN A 92 5.84 11.55 -10.32
CA ASN A 92 4.79 12.34 -10.98
C ASN A 92 3.39 11.82 -10.62
N LEU A 93 3.25 10.53 -10.30
CA LEU A 93 2.01 9.98 -9.76
C LEU A 93 1.77 10.48 -8.34
N ASP A 94 2.78 10.41 -7.47
CA ASP A 94 2.70 10.88 -6.08
C ASP A 94 2.37 12.38 -6.00
N GLU A 95 2.90 13.21 -6.90
CA GLU A 95 2.59 14.65 -6.96
C GLU A 95 1.10 14.94 -7.29
N LYS A 96 0.39 14.00 -7.92
CA LYS A 96 -1.05 14.12 -8.19
C LYS A 96 -1.91 13.71 -7.00
N LEU A 97 -1.31 13.10 -5.97
CA LEU A 97 -2.01 12.51 -4.84
C LEU A 97 -1.91 13.39 -3.61
N ASN A 98 -2.99 13.43 -2.83
CA ASN A 98 -3.05 14.14 -1.55
C ASN A 98 -2.79 13.23 -0.33
N ARG A 99 -2.68 11.93 -0.56
CA ARG A 99 -2.51 10.89 0.46
C ARG A 99 -1.56 9.82 -0.07
N PRO A 100 -0.75 9.19 0.80
CA PRO A 100 0.13 8.11 0.39
C PRO A 100 -0.67 6.88 -0.09
N LEU A 101 -0.10 6.16 -1.04
CA LEU A 101 -0.67 4.90 -1.55
C LEU A 101 -0.50 3.75 -0.55
N TYR A 102 -1.48 2.85 -0.54
CA TYR A 102 -1.46 1.59 0.21
C TYR A 102 -1.37 0.42 -0.78
N PHE A 103 -0.14 -0.07 -0.99
CA PHE A 103 0.16 -1.11 -1.97
C PHE A 103 -0.17 -2.54 -1.51
N SER A 104 -0.47 -2.77 -0.23
CA SER A 104 -0.81 -4.13 0.23
C SER A 104 -2.19 -4.60 -0.28
N GLY A 105 -3.00 -3.67 -0.79
CA GLY A 105 -4.27 -3.95 -1.47
C GLY A 105 -4.13 -4.44 -2.91
N VAL A 106 -2.94 -4.33 -3.51
CA VAL A 106 -2.72 -4.66 -4.92
C VAL A 106 -2.94 -6.15 -5.15
N ARG A 107 -3.75 -6.47 -6.15
CA ARG A 107 -4.08 -7.86 -6.53
C ARG A 107 -3.61 -8.22 -7.92
N ALA A 108 -3.53 -7.25 -8.82
CA ALA A 108 -3.00 -7.42 -10.16
C ALA A 108 -1.98 -6.33 -10.52
N VAL A 109 -0.92 -6.73 -11.22
CA VAL A 109 -0.02 -5.83 -11.95
C VAL A 109 -0.03 -6.24 -13.41
N ILE A 110 -0.34 -5.27 -14.26
CA ILE A 110 -0.58 -5.45 -15.69
C ILE A 110 0.55 -4.73 -16.44
N PHE A 111 1.14 -5.41 -17.41
CA PHE A 111 2.19 -4.88 -18.25
C PHE A 111 1.77 -5.01 -19.70
N THR A 112 1.98 -3.98 -20.50
CA THR A 112 1.97 -4.17 -21.96
C THR A 112 3.21 -4.94 -22.40
N GLU A 113 3.16 -5.60 -23.55
CA GLU A 113 4.33 -6.26 -24.13
C GLU A 113 5.51 -5.28 -24.29
N ASN A 114 5.25 -4.04 -24.71
CA ASN A 114 6.27 -3.00 -24.86
C ASN A 114 7.01 -2.72 -23.56
N PHE A 115 6.27 -2.53 -22.47
CA PHE A 115 6.87 -2.34 -21.15
C PHE A 115 7.59 -3.60 -20.69
N ALA A 116 6.96 -4.76 -20.87
CA ALA A 116 7.50 -6.02 -20.36
C ALA A 116 8.85 -6.37 -20.98
N ASN A 117 9.04 -6.08 -22.27
CA ASN A 117 10.29 -6.32 -22.99
C ASN A 117 11.47 -5.46 -22.48
N GLN A 118 11.20 -4.31 -21.85
CA GLN A 118 12.24 -3.37 -21.44
C GLN A 118 12.45 -3.32 -19.92
N TYR A 119 11.37 -3.30 -19.13
CA TYR A 119 11.41 -2.96 -17.71
C TYR A 119 10.83 -4.03 -16.78
N LEU A 120 10.34 -5.18 -17.29
CA LEU A 120 9.70 -6.20 -16.45
C LEU A 120 10.60 -6.67 -15.31
N VAL A 121 11.86 -7.04 -15.63
CA VAL A 121 12.80 -7.57 -14.64
C VAL A 121 13.12 -6.52 -13.58
N GLU A 122 13.34 -5.27 -14.00
CA GLU A 122 13.61 -4.15 -13.09
C GLU A 122 12.42 -3.91 -12.15
N TYR A 123 11.20 -3.83 -12.70
CA TYR A 123 10.01 -3.61 -11.90
C TYR A 123 9.76 -4.78 -10.93
N LEU A 124 9.87 -6.03 -11.38
CA LEU A 124 9.68 -7.20 -10.52
C LEU A 124 10.73 -7.28 -9.40
N TYR A 125 11.96 -6.83 -9.65
CA TYR A 125 12.97 -6.71 -8.61
C TYR A 125 12.57 -5.69 -7.54
N ARG A 126 12.14 -4.48 -7.95
CA ARG A 126 11.66 -3.43 -7.04
C ARG A 126 10.44 -3.90 -6.24
N PHE A 127 9.47 -4.51 -6.93
CA PHE A 127 8.28 -5.11 -6.34
C PHE A 127 8.61 -6.17 -5.28
N ARG A 128 9.56 -7.07 -5.58
CA ARG A 128 10.01 -8.09 -4.63
C ARG A 128 10.68 -7.46 -3.40
N ALA A 129 11.48 -6.41 -3.59
CA ALA A 129 12.21 -5.73 -2.53
C ALA A 129 11.29 -4.90 -1.61
N ASP A 130 10.21 -4.33 -2.14
CA ASP A 130 9.29 -3.48 -1.36
C ASP A 130 8.39 -4.31 -0.44
N GLU A 131 8.43 -4.01 0.86
CA GLU A 131 7.65 -4.68 1.91
C GLU A 131 6.19 -4.23 1.95
N ASN A 132 5.86 -3.09 1.35
CA ASN A 132 4.50 -2.56 1.33
C ASN A 132 3.57 -3.38 0.43
N TYR A 133 4.14 -4.10 -0.54
CA TYR A 133 3.39 -4.99 -1.41
C TYR A 133 3.10 -6.34 -0.75
N ARG A 134 1.90 -6.85 -1.02
CA ARG A 134 1.62 -8.27 -0.79
C ARG A 134 2.51 -9.09 -1.72
N LYS A 135 3.14 -10.17 -1.23
CA LYS A 135 4.06 -10.99 -2.06
C LYS A 135 3.37 -11.91 -3.07
N LYS A 136 2.05 -12.09 -2.95
CA LYS A 136 1.23 -12.89 -3.87
C LYS A 136 0.29 -11.97 -4.64
N ILE A 137 0.68 -11.63 -5.86
CA ILE A 137 -0.05 -10.76 -6.78
C ILE A 137 -0.10 -11.44 -8.15
N GLN A 138 -1.19 -11.25 -8.88
CA GLN A 138 -1.30 -11.69 -10.26
C GLN A 138 -0.50 -10.76 -11.16
N THR A 139 0.42 -11.34 -11.93
CA THR A 139 1.17 -10.61 -12.95
C THR A 139 0.61 -10.99 -14.31
N VAL A 140 0.21 -9.99 -15.09
CA VAL A 140 -0.41 -10.16 -16.41
C VAL A 140 0.39 -9.37 -17.44
N ILE A 141 0.67 -10.01 -18.58
CA ILE A 141 1.17 -9.32 -19.77
C ILE A 141 0.04 -9.32 -20.79
N THR A 142 -0.23 -8.18 -21.41
CA THR A 142 -1.31 -8.01 -22.37
C THR A 142 -0.88 -7.22 -23.60
N THR A 143 -1.56 -7.45 -24.71
CA THR A 143 -1.52 -6.63 -25.93
C THR A 143 -2.59 -5.54 -25.94
N ASP A 144 -3.56 -5.62 -25.03
CA ASP A 144 -4.66 -4.66 -24.94
C ASP A 144 -4.17 -3.31 -24.39
N ASP A 145 -4.83 -2.23 -24.80
CA ASP A 145 -4.54 -0.89 -24.32
C ASP A 145 -4.96 -0.72 -22.85
N PRO A 146 -4.02 -0.46 -21.91
CA PRO A 146 -4.35 -0.31 -20.50
C PRO A 146 -5.32 0.83 -20.23
N GLU A 147 -5.27 1.90 -21.03
CA GLU A 147 -6.18 3.03 -20.86
C GLU A 147 -7.64 2.63 -21.01
N THR A 148 -7.93 1.76 -21.97
CA THR A 148 -9.27 1.18 -22.14
C THR A 148 -9.66 0.31 -20.94
N MET A 149 -8.76 -0.56 -20.47
CA MET A 149 -9.03 -1.44 -19.32
C MET A 149 -9.37 -0.67 -18.04
N PHE A 150 -8.53 0.30 -17.67
CA PHE A 150 -8.71 1.06 -16.44
C PHE A 150 -9.91 2.03 -16.52
N THR A 151 -10.27 2.52 -17.71
CA THR A 151 -11.42 3.43 -17.89
C THR A 151 -12.75 2.68 -17.94
N THR A 152 -12.84 1.59 -18.71
CA THR A 152 -14.07 0.79 -18.81
C THR A 152 -14.49 0.18 -17.47
N ILE A 153 -13.52 -0.11 -16.61
CA ILE A 153 -13.76 -0.71 -15.30
C ILE A 153 -14.22 0.34 -14.27
N GLN A 154 -13.68 1.56 -14.36
CA GLN A 154 -14.17 2.71 -13.61
C GLN A 154 -15.66 2.99 -13.87
N GLU A 155 -16.12 2.84 -15.12
CA GLU A 155 -17.54 3.00 -15.49
C GLU A 155 -18.45 1.90 -14.91
N LYS A 156 -17.91 0.70 -14.69
CA LYS A 156 -18.67 -0.47 -14.21
C LYS A 156 -18.64 -0.64 -12.69
N GLU A 157 -17.95 0.25 -11.96
CA GLU A 157 -17.64 0.09 -10.52
C GLU A 157 -17.01 -1.29 -10.20
N ALA A 158 -16.30 -1.87 -11.16
CA ALA A 158 -15.56 -3.12 -10.99
C ALA A 158 -14.09 -2.82 -10.70
N SER A 159 -13.31 -3.83 -10.34
CA SER A 159 -11.84 -3.72 -10.17
C SER A 159 -11.13 -4.53 -11.24
N VAL A 160 -9.97 -4.06 -11.71
CA VAL A 160 -9.08 -4.84 -12.59
C VAL A 160 -8.27 -5.90 -11.80
N GLY A 161 -8.31 -5.88 -10.46
CA GLY A 161 -7.49 -6.72 -9.57
C GLY A 161 -8.23 -7.78 -8.78
#